data_AF-A0A1F8Q9K8-F1
#
_entry.id   AF-A0A1F8Q9K8-F1
#
_cell.length_a   1.000
_cell.length_b   1.000
_cell.length_c   1.000
_cell.angle_alpha   90.00
_cell.angle_beta   90.00
_cell.angle_gamma   90.00
#
_symmetry.space_group_name_H-M   'P 1'
#
loop_
_entity.id
_entity.type
_entity.pdbx_description
1 polymer ?
#
loop_
_entity_poly.entity_id
_entity_poly.type
_entity_poly.pdbx_seq_one_letter_code
_entity_poly.pdbx_strand_id
1 'polypeptide(L)'
;MLESSRLIPIYTSRGDLGGFLQYPNLFSPEGEWIGWVTQDQEVFSVRGSYVGRITKEPRILREREFRSDQRRLTPPEAPVSIRPPARVPLAPLMAEIAQNMIDVLDEAPDLLPPMGFDLLQDDMD
;
A
#
# COMPACT_ATOMS: atom_id res chain seq x y z
N MET A 1 -22.67 -14.70 -5.42
CA MET A 1 -21.71 -15.09 -4.35
C MET A 1 -20.43 -14.34 -4.63
N LEU A 2 -20.15 -13.27 -3.90
CA LEU A 2 -18.83 -12.65 -3.96
C LEU A 2 -17.93 -13.53 -3.11
N GLU A 3 -17.00 -14.23 -3.75
CA GLU A 3 -15.89 -14.92 -3.09
C GLU A 3 -15.35 -14.00 -1.98
N SER A 4 -15.22 -14.50 -0.74
CA SER A 4 -14.57 -13.76 0.33
C SER A 4 -13.18 -13.36 -0.15
N SER A 5 -13.02 -12.11 -0.57
CA SER A 5 -11.79 -11.64 -1.21
C SER A 5 -10.64 -11.83 -0.23
N ARG A 6 -9.70 -12.69 -0.61
CA ARG A 6 -8.57 -13.14 0.22
C ARG A 6 -7.73 -11.94 0.61
N LEU A 7 -7.50 -11.76 1.92
CA LEU A 7 -6.54 -10.80 2.44
C LEU A 7 -5.13 -11.35 2.24
N ILE A 8 -4.32 -10.61 1.48
CA ILE A 8 -2.90 -10.92 1.25
C ILE A 8 -2.09 -9.93 2.10
N PRO A 9 -1.28 -10.38 3.07
CA PRO A 9 -0.43 -9.49 3.84
C PRO A 9 0.66 -8.91 2.94
N ILE A 10 0.90 -7.60 3.08
CA ILE A 10 1.99 -6.88 2.43
C ILE A 10 3.00 -6.52 3.52
N TYR A 11 4.26 -6.84 3.28
CA TYR A 11 5.36 -6.65 4.21
C TYR A 11 6.32 -5.57 3.72
N THR A 12 7.11 -5.08 4.66
CA THR A 12 8.31 -4.31 4.36
C THR A 12 9.51 -5.22 4.09
N SER A 13 10.61 -4.65 3.62
CA SER A 13 11.85 -5.39 3.36
C SER A 13 12.51 -5.91 4.65
N ARG A 14 12.15 -5.33 5.80
CA ARG A 14 12.53 -5.81 7.14
C ARG A 14 11.65 -6.96 7.65
N GLY A 15 10.57 -7.28 6.93
CA GLY A 15 9.61 -8.33 7.29
C GLY A 15 8.50 -7.88 8.22
N ASP A 16 8.36 -6.58 8.47
CA ASP A 16 7.25 -6.02 9.24
C ASP A 16 5.96 -6.03 8.39
N LEU A 17 4.81 -6.21 9.02
CA LEU A 17 3.52 -6.10 8.33
C LEU A 17 3.23 -4.63 8.03
N GLY A 18 3.23 -4.26 6.75
CA GLY A 18 2.92 -2.89 6.32
C GLY A 18 1.46 -2.70 5.86
N GLY A 19 0.72 -3.79 5.62
CA GLY A 19 -0.71 -3.69 5.30
C GLY A 19 -1.31 -4.97 4.71
N PHE A 20 -2.48 -4.82 4.09
CA PHE A 20 -3.21 -5.91 3.45
C PHE A 20 -3.70 -5.51 2.07
N LEU A 21 -3.50 -6.39 1.09
CA LEU A 21 -4.17 -6.33 -0.20
C LEU A 21 -5.43 -7.18 -0.15
N GLN A 22 -6.58 -6.53 -0.31
CA GLN A 22 -7.83 -7.16 -0.73
C GLN A 22 -8.17 -6.63 -2.12
N TYR A 23 -7.71 -7.33 -3.16
CA TYR A 23 -7.70 -6.79 -4.52
C TYR A 23 -9.04 -6.16 -4.91
N PRO A 24 -9.04 -4.91 -5.44
CA PRO A 24 -7.87 -4.09 -5.78
C PRO A 24 -7.36 -3.19 -4.64
N ASN A 25 -7.93 -3.25 -3.44
CA ASN A 25 -7.72 -2.26 -2.38
C ASN A 25 -6.58 -2.64 -1.43
N LEU A 26 -5.77 -1.65 -1.07
CA LEU A 26 -4.74 -1.74 -0.03
C LEU A 26 -5.25 -1.10 1.26
N PHE A 27 -5.02 -1.81 2.36
CA PHE A 27 -5.39 -1.39 3.69
C PHE A 27 -4.16 -1.31 4.59
N SER A 28 -4.17 -0.38 5.54
CA SER A 28 -3.19 -0.30 6.61
C SER A 28 -3.28 -1.54 7.52
N PRO A 29 -2.30 -1.78 8.40
CA PRO A 29 -2.39 -2.83 9.41
C PRO A 29 -3.62 -2.71 10.31
N GLU A 30 -4.17 -1.51 10.48
CA GLU A 30 -5.38 -1.19 11.25
C GLU A 30 -6.67 -1.43 10.44
N GLY A 31 -6.57 -1.63 9.13
CA GLY A 31 -7.70 -1.90 8.24
C GLY A 31 -8.28 -0.66 7.54
N GLU A 32 -7.57 0.46 7.57
CA GLU A 32 -7.97 1.69 6.87
C GLU A 32 -7.56 1.65 5.39
N TRP A 33 -8.37 2.21 4.49
CA TRP A 33 -8.02 2.26 3.07
C TRP A 33 -6.89 3.27 2.82
N ILE A 34 -5.76 2.79 2.27
CA ILE A 34 -4.54 3.58 2.04
C ILE A 34 -4.13 3.67 0.57
N GLY A 35 -4.71 2.83 -0.29
CA GLY A 35 -4.41 2.84 -1.72
C GLY A 35 -5.07 1.73 -2.49
N TRP A 36 -4.72 1.58 -3.75
CA TRP A 36 -5.29 0.58 -4.64
C TRP A 36 -4.29 0.15 -5.71
N VAL A 37 -4.57 -1.00 -6.32
CA VAL A 37 -3.67 -1.71 -7.23
C VAL A 37 -4.35 -1.90 -8.58
N THR A 38 -3.63 -1.62 -9.66
CA THR A 38 -4.09 -1.89 -11.03
C THR A 38 -3.88 -3.36 -11.41
N GLN A 39 -4.46 -3.77 -12.54
CA GLN A 39 -4.19 -5.10 -13.11
C GLN A 39 -2.69 -5.30 -13.44
N ASP A 40 -1.97 -4.22 -13.74
CA ASP A 40 -0.53 -4.21 -14.03
C ASP A 40 0.36 -4.18 -12.77
N GLN A 41 -0.23 -4.40 -11.59
CA GLN A 41 0.43 -4.38 -10.28
C GLN A 41 1.00 -3.02 -9.88
N GLU A 42 0.54 -1.94 -10.51
CA GLU A 42 0.89 -0.57 -10.10
C GLU A 42 0.04 -0.16 -8.89
N VAL A 43 0.68 0.52 -7.94
CA VAL A 43 0.06 0.99 -6.71
C VAL A 43 -0.17 2.49 -6.79
N PHE A 44 -1.37 2.89 -6.42
CA PHE A 44 -1.80 4.28 -6.32
C PHE A 44 -2.32 4.56 -4.91
N SER A 45 -2.10 5.78 -4.43
CA SER A 45 -2.70 6.27 -3.19
C SER A 45 -4.22 6.43 -3.31
N VAL A 46 -4.90 6.64 -2.18
CA VAL A 46 -6.33 7.02 -2.15
C VAL A 46 -6.64 8.29 -2.95
N ARG A 47 -5.64 9.13 -3.21
CA ARG A 47 -5.73 10.35 -4.04
C ARG A 47 -5.42 10.11 -5.51
N GLY A 48 -5.09 8.88 -5.87
CA GLY A 48 -4.79 8.51 -7.24
C GLY A 48 -3.40 8.89 -7.70
N SER A 49 -2.48 9.27 -6.80
CA SER A 49 -1.07 9.50 -7.17
C SER A 49 -0.31 8.18 -7.19
N TYR A 50 0.53 7.96 -8.22
CA TYR A 50 1.35 6.76 -8.32
C TYR A 50 2.35 6.68 -7.16
N VAL A 51 2.43 5.48 -6.57
CA VAL A 51 3.25 5.18 -5.40
C VAL A 51 4.41 4.28 -5.76
N GLY A 52 4.14 3.18 -6.47
CA GLY A 52 5.11 2.13 -6.77
C GLY A 52 4.46 0.91 -7.42
N ARG A 53 5.05 -0.26 -7.27
CA ARG A 53 4.51 -1.53 -7.79
C ARG A 53 4.56 -2.62 -6.73
N ILE A 54 3.54 -3.47 -6.70
CA ILE A 54 3.58 -4.72 -5.95
C ILE A 54 4.51 -5.70 -6.66
N THR A 55 5.34 -6.39 -5.90
CA THR A 55 6.22 -7.43 -6.44
C THR A 55 5.71 -8.84 -6.15
N LYS A 56 6.42 -9.86 -6.64
CA LYS A 56 6.10 -11.27 -6.34
C LYS A 56 6.30 -11.59 -4.86
N GLU A 57 7.30 -10.96 -4.26
CA GLU A 57 7.37 -10.81 -2.81
C GLU A 57 6.35 -9.75 -2.43
N PRO A 58 5.40 -10.03 -1.53
CA PRO A 58 4.29 -9.12 -1.27
C PRO A 58 4.77 -7.88 -0.50
N ARG A 59 5.41 -6.97 -1.22
CA ARG A 59 5.96 -5.67 -0.80
C ARG A 59 5.81 -4.67 -1.94
N ILE A 60 5.90 -3.38 -1.62
CA ILE A 60 5.70 -2.29 -2.58
C ILE A 60 7.05 -1.62 -2.84
N LEU A 61 7.55 -1.74 -4.07
CA LEU A 61 8.82 -1.14 -4.46
C LEU A 61 8.62 0.01 -5.45
N ARG A 62 9.55 0.96 -5.43
CA ARG A 62 9.57 2.12 -6.32
C ARG A 62 11.01 2.50 -6.66
N GLU A 63 11.24 3.05 -7.84
CA GLU A 63 12.51 3.72 -8.14
C GLU A 63 12.66 5.00 -7.29
N ARG A 64 13.83 5.20 -6.70
CA ARG A 64 14.13 6.32 -5.80
C ARG A 64 13.97 7.68 -6.48
N GLU A 65 14.41 7.79 -7.73
CA GLU A 65 14.37 9.04 -8.51
C GLU A 65 13.03 9.28 -9.23
N PHE A 66 12.03 8.41 -9.02
CA PHE A 66 10.76 8.53 -9.71
C PHE A 66 10.00 9.78 -9.25
N ARG A 67 9.58 10.60 -10.22
CA ARG A 67 8.75 11.78 -9.97
C ARG A 67 7.26 11.42 -9.96
N SER A 68 6.65 11.42 -8.77
CA SER A 68 5.25 11.02 -8.54
C SER A 68 4.23 11.96 -9.17
N ASP A 69 4.61 13.18 -9.54
CA ASP A 69 3.74 14.18 -10.17
C ASP A 69 3.31 13.81 -11.60
N GLN A 70 3.94 12.83 -12.23
CA GLN A 70 3.70 12.52 -13.65
C GLN A 70 2.57 11.52 -13.92
N ARG A 71 2.11 10.75 -12.92
CA ARG A 71 1.07 9.73 -13.11
C ARG A 71 0.00 9.80 -12.04
N ARG A 72 -1.19 10.26 -12.45
CA ARG A 72 -2.40 10.26 -11.64
C ARG A 72 -3.52 9.52 -12.34
N LEU A 73 -4.25 8.72 -11.58
CA LEU A 73 -5.46 8.02 -12.02
C LEU A 73 -6.62 8.36 -11.08
N THR A 74 -7.85 8.28 -11.57
CA THR A 74 -9.02 8.39 -10.71
C THR A 74 -9.12 7.16 -9.81
N PRO A 75 -9.16 7.32 -8.47
CA PRO A 75 -9.35 6.21 -7.56
C PRO A 75 -10.69 5.48 -7.82
N PRO A 76 -10.77 4.17 -7.51
CA PRO A 76 -12.06 3.48 -7.46
C PRO A 76 -12.94 4.03 -6.33
N GLU A 77 -14.19 3.57 -6.28
CA GLU A 77 -15.06 3.84 -5.14
C GLU A 77 -14.41 3.36 -3.84
N ALA A 78 -14.47 4.21 -2.81
CA ALA A 78 -13.86 3.91 -1.53
C ALA A 78 -14.46 2.63 -0.92
N PRO A 79 -13.66 1.62 -0.59
CA PRO A 79 -14.14 0.42 0.04
C PRO A 79 -14.51 0.67 1.51
N VAL A 80 -15.28 -0.25 2.07
CA VAL A 80 -15.46 -0.34 3.53
C VAL A 80 -14.14 -0.81 4.16
N SER A 81 -13.76 -0.21 5.28
CA SER A 81 -12.62 -0.68 6.09
C SER A 81 -12.77 -2.15 6.45
N ILE A 82 -11.64 -2.85 6.54
CA ILE A 82 -11.62 -4.27 6.90
C ILE A 82 -11.38 -4.44 8.39
N ARG A 83 -11.64 -5.66 8.89
CA ARG A 83 -11.13 -6.11 10.18
C ARG A 83 -9.90 -6.98 9.93
N PRO A 84 -8.68 -6.48 10.20
CA PRO A 84 -7.46 -7.27 10.06
C PRO A 84 -7.55 -8.59 10.84
N PRO A 85 -6.99 -9.69 10.32
CA PRO A 85 -6.93 -10.95 11.05
C PRO A 85 -6.01 -10.81 12.27
N ALA A 86 -6.37 -11.47 13.37
CA ALA A 86 -5.56 -11.46 14.61
C ALA A 86 -4.19 -12.15 14.46
N ARG A 87 -4.00 -12.95 13.40
CA ARG A 87 -2.75 -13.63 13.08
C ARG A 87 -2.45 -13.44 11.60
N VAL A 88 -1.23 -13.02 11.32
CA VAL A 88 -0.67 -12.98 9.97
C VAL A 88 0.46 -14.02 9.86
N PRO A 89 0.66 -14.61 8.68
CA PRO A 89 1.84 -15.45 8.48
C PRO A 89 3.11 -14.62 8.64
N LEU A 90 4.22 -15.30 8.92
CA LEU A 90 5.54 -14.66 8.89
C LEU A 90 5.86 -14.19 7.48
N ALA A 91 6.57 -13.07 7.37
CA ALA A 91 7.11 -12.62 6.12
C ALA A 91 8.01 -13.71 5.51
N PRO A 92 7.94 -13.96 4.19
CA PRO A 92 8.95 -14.77 3.53
C PRO A 92 10.32 -14.08 3.60
N LEU A 93 11.38 -14.81 3.28
CA LEU A 93 12.70 -14.20 3.12
C LEU A 93 12.66 -13.20 1.95
N MET A 94 12.86 -11.92 2.26
CA MET A 94 12.88 -10.84 1.27
C MET A 94 14.22 -10.80 0.54
N ALA A 95 14.18 -10.68 -0.78
CA ALA A 95 15.40 -10.44 -1.55
C ALA A 95 15.93 -9.02 -1.31
N GLU A 96 17.25 -8.84 -1.44
CA GLU A 96 17.83 -7.50 -1.47
C GLU A 96 17.24 -6.69 -2.63
N ILE A 97 16.94 -5.42 -2.37
CA ILE A 97 16.47 -4.49 -3.40
C ILE A 97 17.66 -3.85 -4.11
N ALA A 98 17.50 -3.53 -5.40
CA ALA A 98 18.52 -2.80 -6.14
C ALA A 98 18.76 -1.41 -5.53
N GLN A 99 19.97 -0.87 -5.65
CA GLN A 99 20.38 0.40 -5.02
C GLN A 99 19.51 1.61 -5.45
N ASN A 100 18.94 1.56 -6.66
CA ASN A 100 18.06 2.60 -7.19
C ASN A 100 16.59 2.40 -6.82
N MET A 101 16.26 1.37 -6.04
CA MET A 101 14.91 1.07 -5.58
C MET A 101 14.77 1.39 -4.09
N ILE A 102 13.55 1.70 -3.68
CA ILE A 102 13.13 1.84 -2.29
C ILE A 102 11.97 0.91 -2.00
N ASP A 103 11.90 0.45 -0.77
CA ASP A 103 10.68 -0.11 -0.22
C ASP A 103 9.80 1.04 0.28
N VAL A 104 8.61 1.18 -0.30
CA VAL A 104 7.72 2.30 0.02
C VAL A 104 7.26 2.25 1.46
N LEU A 105 6.97 1.07 2.01
CA LEU A 105 6.42 0.94 3.35
C LEU A 105 7.48 1.12 4.44
N ASP A 106 8.76 0.90 4.12
CA ASP A 106 9.90 1.21 5.03
C ASP A 106 10.38 2.67 4.90
N GLU A 107 10.57 3.16 3.67
CA GLU A 107 11.29 4.43 3.42
C GLU A 107 10.38 5.62 3.13
N ALA A 108 9.14 5.39 2.67
CA ALA A 108 8.23 6.46 2.26
C ALA A 108 6.75 6.12 2.55
N PRO A 109 6.39 5.75 3.81
CA PRO A 109 5.03 5.34 4.15
C PRO A 109 3.99 6.44 3.92
N ASP A 110 4.41 7.71 4.02
CA ASP A 110 3.57 8.90 3.79
C ASP A 110 3.01 9.00 2.36
N LEU A 111 3.49 8.17 1.42
CA LEU A 111 2.93 8.07 0.07
C LEU A 111 1.59 7.30 0.04
N LEU A 112 1.24 6.59 1.10
CA LEU A 112 -0.01 5.83 1.27
C LEU A 112 -0.77 6.30 2.52
N PRO A 113 -1.18 7.58 2.60
CA PRO A 113 -1.95 8.03 3.74
C PRO A 113 -3.40 7.50 3.66
N PRO A 114 -4.03 7.22 4.82
CA PRO A 114 -5.48 7.02 4.88
C PRO A 114 -6.24 8.24 4.33
N MET A 115 -7.45 8.04 3.82
CA MET A 115 -8.28 9.12 3.25
C MET A 115 -8.50 10.31 4.21
N GLY A 116 -8.54 10.06 5.53
CA GLY A 116 -8.81 11.09 6.55
C GLY A 116 -7.58 11.76 7.16
N PHE A 117 -6.36 11.47 6.70
CA PHE A 117 -5.13 11.89 7.39
C PHE A 117 -4.96 13.42 7.47
N ASP A 118 -5.28 14.16 6.41
CA ASP A 118 -5.09 15.63 6.37
C ASP A 118 -6.05 16.38 7.31
N LEU A 119 -7.23 15.84 7.59
CA LEU A 119 -8.22 16.48 8.48
C LEU A 119 -7.70 16.64 9.91
N LEU A 120 -6.74 15.82 10.32
CA LEU A 120 -6.13 15.89 11.65
C LEU A 120 -4.99 16.93 11.73
N GLN A 121 -4.44 17.34 10.59
CA GLN A 121 -3.31 18.26 10.54
C GLN A 121 -3.76 19.72 10.59
N ASP A 122 -4.93 20.04 10.04
CA ASP A 122 -5.52 21.39 10.06
C ASP A 122 -6.01 21.83 11.46
N ASP A 123 -6.26 20.91 12.38
CA ASP A 123 -6.77 21.21 13.73
C ASP A 123 -5.66 21.55 14.76
N MET A 124 -4.39 21.51 14.35
CA MET A 124 -3.21 21.65 15.22
C MET A 124 -2.49 23.01 15.11
N ASP A 125 -3.01 23.95 14.33
CA ASP A 125 -2.45 25.30 14.12
C ASP A 125 -3.27 26.43 14.78
#